data_AF-A0A519PZ16-F1
#
_entry.id   AF-A0A519PZ16-F1
#
_cell.length_a   1.000
_cell.length_b   1.000
_cell.length_c   1.000
_cell.angle_alpha   90.00
_cell.angle_beta   90.00
_cell.angle_gamma   90.00
#
_symmetry.space_group_name_H-M   'P 1'
#
loop_
_entity.id
_entity.type
_entity.pdbx_description
1 polymer ?
#
loop_
_entity_poly.entity_id
_entity_poly.type
_entity_poly.pdbx_seq_one_letter_code
_entity_poly.pdbx_strand_id
1 'polypeptide(L)'
;MYAVIKTGGKQYRVQPGDVIVVEKLDGDAGAELKFDSVLMLGGDAGVTLGAPLIDGAAVAATLIETRKGEKVKIFKKTRRQGYRRTRGHRQQESVLRITGIDGAGESAKWDGSVSLMTKAEMNLRARGLASRDAASDLGSVETVVTDVDGAHVDAVVVESSAPAKKAPAKKKAAAPTETAAST
;
A
#
# COMPACT_ATOMS: atom_id res chain seq x y z
N MET A 1 -12.81 -14.59 21.25
CA MET A 1 -12.33 -13.32 21.86
C MET A 1 -12.21 -12.21 20.83
N TYR A 2 -12.51 -10.96 21.19
CA TYR A 2 -12.36 -9.75 20.38
C TYR A 2 -11.85 -8.58 21.25
N ALA A 3 -11.27 -7.56 20.63
CA ALA A 3 -10.79 -6.36 21.31
C ALA A 3 -11.29 -5.10 20.62
N VAL A 4 -11.29 -3.97 21.34
CA VAL A 4 -11.42 -2.63 20.76
C VAL A 4 -10.09 -1.91 20.96
N ILE A 5 -9.40 -1.64 19.85
CA ILE A 5 -8.11 -0.95 19.83
C ILE A 5 -8.28 0.51 19.42
N LYS A 6 -7.40 1.37 19.92
CA LYS A 6 -7.29 2.77 19.49
C LYS A 6 -6.04 2.95 18.63
N THR A 7 -6.21 3.36 17.38
CA THR A 7 -5.10 3.68 16.48
C THR A 7 -5.49 4.80 15.50
N GLY A 8 -4.55 5.66 15.13
CA GLY A 8 -4.80 6.79 14.21
C GLY A 8 -5.91 7.74 14.66
N GLY A 9 -6.16 7.84 15.98
CA GLY A 9 -7.25 8.63 16.56
C GLY A 9 -8.65 8.01 16.44
N LYS A 10 -8.78 6.79 15.89
CA LYS A 10 -10.04 6.05 15.74
C LYS A 10 -10.03 4.80 16.60
N GLN A 11 -11.21 4.22 16.81
CA GLN A 11 -11.38 2.95 17.51
C GLN A 11 -11.83 1.87 16.52
N TYR A 12 -11.23 0.69 16.63
CA TYR A 12 -11.51 -0.46 15.76
C TYR A 12 -11.82 -1.68 16.61
N ARG A 13 -12.91 -2.37 16.26
CA ARG A 13 -13.19 -3.71 16.78
C ARG A 13 -12.40 -4.72 15.97
N VAL A 14 -11.70 -5.62 16.65
CA VAL A 14 -10.80 -6.60 16.03
C VAL A 14 -10.99 -7.98 16.64
N GLN A 15 -10.91 -8.99 15.79
CA GLN A 15 -10.77 -10.40 16.14
C GLN A 15 -9.48 -10.97 15.55
N PRO A 16 -8.89 -12.02 16.15
CA PRO A 16 -7.77 -12.73 15.53
C PRO A 16 -8.18 -13.23 14.15
N GLY A 17 -7.36 -12.93 13.14
CA GLY A 17 -7.65 -13.22 11.73
C GLY A 17 -8.38 -12.12 10.98
N ASP A 18 -8.78 -11.01 11.60
CA ASP A 18 -9.41 -9.91 10.85
C ASP A 18 -8.40 -9.16 9.97
N VAL A 19 -8.87 -8.67 8.82
CA VAL A 19 -8.15 -7.66 8.01
C VAL A 19 -8.79 -6.31 8.25
N ILE A 20 -8.02 -5.37 8.78
CA ILE A 20 -8.48 -4.00 9.04
C ILE A 20 -7.67 -2.98 8.23
N VAL A 21 -8.31 -1.86 7.93
CA VAL A 21 -7.68 -0.72 7.26
C VAL A 21 -7.59 0.44 8.25
N VAL A 22 -6.37 0.90 8.49
CA VAL A 22 -6.07 1.94 9.46
C VAL A 22 -5.35 3.11 8.79
N GLU A 23 -5.20 4.22 9.52
CA GLU A 23 -4.34 5.32 9.09
C GLU A 23 -2.91 4.81 8.82
N LYS A 24 -2.14 5.56 8.03
CA LYS A 24 -0.77 5.19 7.68
C LYS A 24 0.06 4.93 8.94
N LEU A 25 0.66 3.74 9.00
CA LEU A 25 1.67 3.35 9.97
C LEU A 25 3.03 3.23 9.29
N ASP A 26 4.09 3.46 10.06
CA ASP A 26 5.46 3.28 9.58
C ASP A 26 5.85 1.80 9.67
N GLY A 27 6.43 1.28 8.59
CA GLY A 27 6.80 -0.12 8.46
C GLY A 27 6.68 -0.64 7.01
N ASP A 28 7.44 -1.69 6.72
CA ASP A 28 7.40 -2.40 5.43
C ASP A 28 6.36 -3.53 5.44
N ALA A 29 6.00 -4.00 4.24
CA ALA A 29 5.12 -5.17 4.11
C ALA A 29 5.75 -6.39 4.81
N GLY A 30 4.97 -7.06 5.64
CA GLY A 30 5.41 -8.18 6.49
C GLY A 30 5.85 -7.79 7.90
N ALA A 31 5.98 -6.49 8.21
CA ALA A 31 6.36 -6.06 9.55
C ALA A 31 5.33 -6.46 10.61
N GLU A 32 5.81 -6.96 11.75
CA GLU A 32 4.99 -7.21 12.93
C GLU A 32 4.78 -5.90 13.70
N LEU A 33 3.53 -5.62 14.05
CA LEU A 33 3.09 -4.43 14.77
C LEU A 33 2.34 -4.86 16.02
N LYS A 34 2.70 -4.24 17.14
CA LYS A 34 2.04 -4.44 18.44
C LYS A 34 1.27 -3.18 18.83
N PHE A 35 0.02 -3.36 19.22
CA PHE A 35 -0.85 -2.29 19.72
C PHE A 35 -1.13 -2.48 21.20
N ASP A 36 -0.54 -1.59 22.02
CA ASP A 36 -0.77 -1.58 23.48
C ASP A 36 -2.01 -0.76 23.88
N SER A 37 -2.55 0.05 22.96
CA SER A 37 -3.74 0.87 23.20
C SER A 37 -5.03 0.06 23.04
N VAL A 38 -5.30 -0.84 23.99
CA VAL A 38 -6.52 -1.65 24.07
C VAL A 38 -7.50 -1.06 25.08
N LEU A 39 -8.72 -0.75 24.63
CA LEU A 39 -9.76 -0.10 25.44
C LEU A 39 -10.71 -1.12 26.08
N MET A 40 -10.95 -2.24 25.39
CA MET A 40 -11.93 -3.24 25.78
C MET A 40 -11.50 -4.61 25.25
N LEU A 41 -11.71 -5.64 26.06
CA LEU A 41 -11.61 -7.05 25.68
C LEU A 41 -12.97 -7.71 25.90
N GLY A 42 -13.43 -8.48 24.92
CA GLY A 42 -14.68 -9.23 25.00
C GLY A 42 -14.47 -10.69 24.62
N GLY A 43 -14.99 -11.60 25.43
CA GLY A 43 -14.88 -13.04 25.23
C GLY A 43 -16.08 -13.79 25.81
N ASP A 44 -15.98 -15.11 25.84
CA ASP A 44 -17.04 -15.98 26.34
C ASP A 44 -17.19 -15.88 27.87
N ALA A 45 -16.12 -15.49 28.57
CA ALA A 45 -16.10 -15.22 30.00
C ALA A 45 -16.64 -13.83 30.41
N GLY A 46 -16.97 -12.97 29.43
CA GLY A 46 -17.53 -11.64 29.67
C GLY A 46 -16.77 -10.51 28.96
N VAL A 47 -17.02 -9.27 29.39
CA VAL A 47 -16.41 -8.05 28.84
C VAL A 47 -15.58 -7.37 29.91
N THR A 48 -14.30 -7.18 29.63
CA THR A 48 -13.38 -6.37 30.44
C THR A 48 -13.27 -4.98 29.80
N LEU A 49 -13.58 -3.94 30.58
CA LEU A 49 -13.49 -2.55 30.16
C LEU A 49 -12.28 -1.89 30.83
N GLY A 50 -11.48 -1.16 30.05
CA GLY A 50 -10.35 -0.38 30.54
C GLY A 50 -10.78 0.96 31.15
N ALA A 51 -9.89 1.55 31.97
CA ALA A 51 -10.10 2.85 32.59
C ALA A 51 -8.80 3.69 32.59
N PRO A 52 -8.35 4.26 31.45
CA PRO A 52 -8.93 4.24 30.10
C PRO A 52 -8.44 3.09 29.19
N LEU A 53 -7.33 2.44 29.55
CA LEU A 53 -6.77 1.27 28.86
C LEU A 53 -6.84 0.04 29.76
N ILE A 54 -6.66 -1.15 29.19
CA ILE A 54 -6.50 -2.39 29.96
C ILE A 54 -5.00 -2.65 30.12
N ASP A 55 -4.53 -2.68 31.36
CA ASP A 55 -3.12 -2.90 31.66
C ASP A 55 -2.68 -4.31 31.21
N GLY A 56 -1.54 -4.39 30.52
CA GLY A 56 -0.96 -5.64 30.03
C GLY A 56 -1.70 -6.27 28.84
N ALA A 57 -2.73 -5.62 28.30
CA ALA A 57 -3.38 -6.06 27.07
C ALA A 57 -2.61 -5.58 25.84
N ALA A 58 -2.47 -6.47 24.85
CA ALA A 58 -1.84 -6.15 23.58
C ALA A 58 -2.52 -6.86 22.42
N VAL A 59 -2.54 -6.21 21.28
CA VAL A 59 -2.99 -6.81 20.01
C VAL A 59 -1.80 -6.87 19.07
N ALA A 60 -1.48 -8.08 18.61
CA ALA A 60 -0.47 -8.33 17.60
C ALA A 60 -1.11 -8.33 16.21
N ALA A 61 -0.44 -7.70 15.25
CA ALA A 61 -0.85 -7.65 13.86
C ALA A 61 0.36 -7.69 12.93
N THR A 62 0.12 -8.07 11.69
CA THR A 62 1.12 -8.00 10.61
C THR A 62 0.65 -6.99 9.56
N LEU A 63 1.56 -6.12 9.13
CA LEU A 63 1.32 -5.19 8.04
C LEU A 63 1.34 -5.95 6.71
N ILE A 64 0.22 -5.98 5.99
CA ILE A 64 0.14 -6.61 4.67
C ILE A 64 0.70 -5.67 3.61
N GLU A 65 0.15 -4.46 3.54
CA GLU A 65 0.53 -3.46 2.55
C GLU A 65 0.21 -2.04 3.05
N THR A 66 0.99 -1.08 2.59
CA THR A 66 0.64 0.35 2.68
C THR A 66 0.24 0.83 1.29
N ARG A 67 -1.00 1.30 1.14
CA ARG A 67 -1.58 1.63 -0.17
C ARG A 67 -2.26 2.99 -0.18
N LYS A 68 -2.59 3.43 -1.40
CA LYS A 68 -3.50 4.56 -1.60
C LYS A 68 -4.92 4.04 -1.66
N GLY A 69 -5.77 4.54 -0.76
CA GLY A 69 -7.19 4.25 -0.73
C GLY A 69 -7.93 4.74 -1.97
N GLU A 70 -9.24 4.62 -1.93
CA GLU A 70 -10.10 4.98 -3.05
C GLU A 70 -10.02 6.48 -3.37
N LYS A 71 -10.19 6.82 -4.65
CA LYS A 71 -10.11 8.22 -5.09
C LYS A 71 -11.40 8.93 -4.72
N VAL A 72 -11.33 9.78 -3.71
CA VAL A 72 -12.42 10.70 -3.39
C VAL A 72 -12.36 11.88 -4.38
N LYS A 73 -13.43 12.09 -5.15
CA LYS A 73 -13.55 13.22 -6.07
C LYS A 73 -14.15 14.41 -5.32
N ILE A 74 -13.33 15.42 -5.07
CA ILE A 74 -13.73 16.68 -4.45
C ILE A 74 -14.15 17.65 -5.56
N PHE A 75 -15.45 17.84 -5.72
CA PHE A 75 -16.02 18.79 -6.67
C PHE A 75 -16.53 20.03 -5.94
N LYS A 76 -16.02 21.21 -6.30
CA LYS A 76 -16.46 22.51 -5.79
C LYS A 76 -17.04 23.32 -6.94
N LYS A 77 -18.25 23.84 -6.81
CA LYS A 77 -18.90 24.67 -7.83
C LYS A 77 -19.72 25.78 -7.16
N THR A 78 -19.55 27.01 -7.63
CA THR A 78 -20.40 28.13 -7.23
C THR A 78 -21.31 28.50 -8.40
N ARG A 79 -22.62 28.52 -8.17
CA ARG A 79 -23.62 28.79 -9.21
C ARG A 79 -23.45 30.21 -9.76
N ARG A 80 -23.52 30.35 -11.09
CA ARG A 80 -23.48 31.63 -11.85
C ARG A 80 -22.19 32.47 -11.71
N GLN A 81 -21.20 32.01 -10.95
CA GLN A 81 -19.91 32.70 -10.79
C GLN A 81 -18.79 32.12 -11.68
N GLY A 82 -19.11 31.19 -12.59
CA GLY A 82 -18.11 30.48 -13.42
C GLY A 82 -17.16 29.55 -12.66
N TYR A 83 -17.14 29.60 -11.33
CA TYR A 83 -16.26 28.78 -10.50
C TYR A 83 -16.69 27.31 -10.48
N ARG A 84 -15.83 26.45 -11.01
CA ARG A 84 -15.86 25.00 -10.83
C ARG A 84 -14.43 24.45 -10.68
N ARG A 85 -14.19 23.58 -9.71
CA ARG A 85 -12.93 22.88 -9.51
C ARG A 85 -13.19 21.43 -9.13
N THR A 86 -12.55 20.50 -9.85
CA THR A 86 -12.55 19.08 -9.52
C THR A 86 -11.14 18.68 -9.15
N ARG A 87 -10.93 18.18 -7.93
CA ARG A 87 -9.66 17.58 -7.50
C ARG A 87 -9.91 16.19 -6.95
N GLY A 88 -8.92 15.32 -7.04
CA GLY A 88 -8.96 14.01 -6.40
C GLY A 88 -8.14 14.03 -5.13
N HIS A 89 -8.60 13.34 -4.11
CA HIS A 89 -7.80 12.94 -2.95
C HIS A 89 -7.71 11.43 -2.90
N ARG A 90 -6.56 10.91 -2.46
CA ARG A 90 -6.39 9.51 -2.10
C ARG A 90 -5.63 9.48 -0.78
N GLN A 91 -6.25 8.91 0.24
CA GLN A 91 -5.62 8.76 1.55
C GLN A 91 -4.58 7.62 1.49
N GLN A 92 -3.46 7.78 2.20
CA GLN A 92 -2.56 6.65 2.46
C GLN A 92 -3.11 5.87 3.65
N GLU A 93 -3.32 4.58 3.45
CA GLU A 93 -3.89 3.67 4.43
C GLU A 93 -3.00 2.43 4.54
N SER A 94 -2.91 1.87 5.75
CA SER A 94 -2.18 0.63 6.02
C SER A 94 -3.18 -0.49 6.26
N VAL A 95 -2.96 -1.63 5.60
CA VAL A 95 -3.81 -2.81 5.70
C VAL A 95 -3.13 -3.80 6.62
N LEU A 96 -3.80 -4.17 7.70
CA LEU A 96 -3.26 -5.04 8.74
C LEU A 96 -4.05 -6.33 8.82
N ARG A 97 -3.37 -7.44 9.10
CA ARG A 97 -3.98 -8.69 9.56
C ARG A 97 -3.74 -8.82 11.05
N ILE A 98 -4.78 -9.05 11.83
CA ILE A 98 -4.64 -9.29 13.27
C ILE A 98 -4.19 -10.74 13.48
N THR A 99 -3.08 -10.94 14.17
CA THR A 99 -2.49 -12.26 14.42
C THR A 99 -2.87 -12.80 15.80
N GLY A 100 -3.00 -11.91 16.79
CA GLY A 100 -3.35 -12.33 18.13
C GLY A 100 -3.83 -11.19 19.02
N ILE A 101 -4.53 -11.59 20.09
CA ILE A 101 -4.99 -10.72 21.16
C ILE A 101 -4.57 -11.38 22.47
N ASP A 102 -3.84 -10.63 23.29
CA ASP A 102 -3.40 -11.07 24.62
C ASP A 102 -3.94 -10.08 25.66
N GLY A 103 -4.49 -10.58 26.77
CA GLY A 103 -4.89 -9.74 27.90
C GLY A 103 -5.86 -10.41 28.87
N ALA A 104 -5.91 -9.90 30.11
CA ALA A 104 -6.81 -10.39 31.16
C ALA A 104 -6.74 -11.92 31.43
N GLY A 105 -5.55 -12.52 31.23
CA GLY A 105 -5.33 -13.96 31.44
C GLY A 105 -5.82 -14.86 30.30
N GLU A 106 -6.39 -14.28 29.24
CA GLU A 106 -6.82 -14.99 28.03
C GLU A 106 -5.94 -14.58 26.84
N SER A 107 -5.64 -15.56 25.98
CA SER A 107 -4.90 -15.33 24.74
C SER A 107 -5.65 -16.00 23.59
N ALA A 108 -5.87 -15.28 22.50
CA ALA A 108 -6.45 -15.83 21.28
C ALA A 108 -5.50 -15.55 20.13
N LYS A 109 -5.04 -16.63 19.49
CA LYS A 109 -4.16 -16.58 18.33
C LYS A 109 -4.91 -17.05 17.10
N TRP A 110 -4.59 -16.42 15.98
CA TRP A 110 -5.01 -16.89 14.68
C TRP A 110 -3.97 -17.89 14.15
N ASP A 111 -4.44 -19.03 13.66
CA ASP A 111 -3.65 -20.18 13.19
C ASP A 111 -3.37 -20.14 11.68
N GLY A 112 -3.94 -19.18 10.96
CA GLY A 112 -3.79 -19.08 9.52
C GLY A 112 -2.48 -18.41 9.07
N SER A 113 -2.17 -18.58 7.79
CA SER A 113 -1.03 -17.95 7.14
C SER A 113 -1.36 -16.52 6.70
N VAL A 114 -0.50 -15.56 7.07
CA VAL A 114 -0.61 -14.16 6.61
C VAL A 114 -0.23 -14.09 5.14
N SER A 115 -1.22 -13.93 4.26
CA SER A 115 -0.94 -13.67 2.85
C SER A 115 -0.52 -12.21 2.65
N LEU A 116 0.68 -11.97 2.15
CA LEU A 116 1.17 -10.64 1.76
C LEU A 116 0.67 -10.20 0.37
N MET A 117 -0.44 -10.79 -0.10
CA MET A 117 -1.01 -10.49 -1.41
C MET A 117 -1.53 -9.06 -1.42
N THR A 118 -0.99 -8.22 -2.31
CA THR A 118 -1.42 -6.82 -2.41
C THR A 118 -2.84 -6.72 -2.99
N LYS A 119 -3.56 -5.62 -2.72
CA LYS A 119 -4.87 -5.38 -3.38
C LYS A 119 -4.73 -5.36 -4.90
N ALA A 120 -3.60 -4.91 -5.41
CA ALA A 120 -3.33 -4.88 -6.84
C ALA A 120 -3.28 -6.30 -7.42
N GLU A 121 -2.54 -7.22 -6.79
CA GLU A 121 -2.47 -8.62 -7.19
C GLU A 121 -3.83 -9.33 -7.08
N MET A 122 -4.58 -9.09 -6.00
CA MET A 122 -5.93 -9.63 -5.85
C MET A 122 -6.84 -9.20 -7.01
N ASN A 123 -6.78 -7.92 -7.40
CA ASN A 123 -7.57 -7.39 -8.51
C ASN A 123 -7.13 -7.94 -9.88
N LEU A 124 -5.83 -8.19 -10.08
CA LEU A 124 -5.31 -8.77 -11.31
C LEU A 124 -5.76 -10.23 -11.47
N ARG A 125 -5.62 -11.04 -10.41
CA ARG A 125 -6.11 -12.43 -10.38
C ARG A 125 -7.61 -12.52 -10.61
N ALA A 126 -8.40 -11.67 -9.96
CA ALA A 126 -9.85 -11.64 -10.13
C ALA A 126 -10.28 -11.30 -11.58
N ARG A 127 -9.42 -10.59 -12.33
CA ARG A 127 -9.65 -10.27 -13.75
C ARG A 127 -9.03 -11.29 -14.71
N GLY A 128 -8.35 -12.32 -14.20
CA GLY A 128 -7.64 -13.31 -15.01
C GLY A 128 -6.37 -12.77 -15.69
N LEU A 129 -5.81 -11.67 -15.20
CA LEU A 129 -4.55 -11.10 -15.71
C LEU A 129 -3.38 -11.62 -14.87
N ALA A 130 -2.26 -11.94 -15.52
CA ALA A 130 -1.01 -12.29 -14.83
C ALA A 130 -0.46 -11.09 -14.03
N SER A 131 0.20 -11.39 -12.90
CA SER A 131 0.97 -10.39 -12.16
C SER A 131 2.14 -9.91 -13.02
N ARG A 132 2.28 -8.60 -13.17
CA ARG A 132 3.52 -8.02 -13.68
C ARG A 132 4.46 -7.86 -12.49
N ASP A 133 5.33 -8.84 -12.29
CA ASP A 133 6.42 -8.68 -11.33
C ASP A 133 7.38 -7.62 -11.89
N ALA A 134 7.67 -6.59 -11.11
CA ALA A 134 8.56 -5.49 -11.50
C ALA A 134 9.99 -5.97 -11.90
N ALA A 135 10.34 -7.22 -11.58
CA ALA A 135 11.56 -7.88 -12.01
C ALA A 135 11.54 -8.36 -13.48
N SER A 136 10.37 -8.49 -14.11
CA SER A 136 10.23 -8.99 -15.48
C SER A 136 10.18 -7.89 -16.55
N ASP A 137 10.08 -6.62 -16.15
CA ASP A 137 10.10 -5.45 -17.05
C ASP A 137 11.50 -4.83 -17.23
N LEU A 138 12.53 -5.38 -16.58
CA LEU A 138 13.93 -5.12 -16.89
C LEU A 138 14.47 -6.35 -17.62
N GLY A 139 14.79 -6.19 -18.90
CA GLY A 139 15.30 -7.26 -19.75
C GLY A 139 16.45 -8.03 -19.08
N SER A 140 16.42 -9.36 -19.27
CA SER A 140 17.42 -10.36 -18.88
C SER A 140 18.74 -9.77 -18.39
N VAL A 141 18.95 -9.76 -17.06
CA VAL A 141 20.29 -9.59 -16.50
C VAL A 141 21.01 -10.92 -16.72
N GLU A 142 21.81 -10.99 -17.77
CA GLU A 142 22.86 -12.01 -17.85
C GLU A 142 23.85 -11.73 -16.72
N THR A 143 23.90 -12.62 -15.73
CA THR A 143 25.01 -12.71 -14.80
C THR A 143 26.24 -13.18 -15.58
N VAL A 144 27.09 -12.24 -16.00
CA VAL A 144 28.45 -12.56 -16.44
C VAL A 144 29.29 -12.73 -15.17
N VAL A 145 29.60 -13.98 -14.84
CA VAL A 145 30.58 -14.33 -13.82
C VAL A 145 31.96 -14.20 -14.47
N THR A 146 32.76 -13.23 -14.03
CA THR A 146 34.21 -13.26 -14.29
C THR A 146 34.91 -13.67 -13.01
N ASP A 147 35.42 -14.90 -13.00
CA ASP A 147 36.33 -15.39 -11.96
C ASP A 147 37.65 -14.64 -12.02
N VAL A 148 37.93 -13.84 -10.99
CA VAL A 148 39.30 -13.52 -10.57
C VAL A 148 39.34 -13.59 -9.03
N ASP A 149 39.98 -14.64 -8.55
CA ASP A 149 40.53 -14.83 -7.20
C ASP A 149 39.64 -14.46 -6.00
N GLY A 150 38.73 -15.37 -5.65
CA GLY A 150 38.59 -15.85 -4.29
C GLY A 150 38.25 -14.84 -3.18
N ALA A 151 37.27 -13.95 -3.40
CA ALA A 151 36.49 -13.34 -2.32
C ALA A 151 35.16 -12.77 -2.86
N HIS A 152 34.03 -13.32 -2.44
CA HIS A 152 32.71 -12.74 -2.71
C HIS A 152 32.49 -11.51 -1.81
N VAL A 153 32.36 -10.33 -2.41
CA VAL A 153 31.86 -9.12 -1.76
C VAL A 153 30.75 -8.53 -2.63
N ASP A 154 29.51 -8.58 -2.14
CA ASP A 154 28.37 -7.92 -2.76
C ASP A 154 28.44 -6.41 -2.49
N ALA A 155 29.04 -5.67 -3.42
CA ALA A 155 28.94 -4.21 -3.47
C ALA A 155 28.14 -3.80 -4.71
N VAL A 156 26.89 -3.40 -4.50
CA VAL A 156 26.06 -2.78 -5.54
C VAL A 156 26.45 -1.31 -5.65
N VAL A 157 27.34 -0.99 -6.61
CA VAL A 157 27.54 0.39 -7.07
C VAL A 157 26.46 0.68 -8.12
N VAL A 158 25.46 1.47 -7.72
CA VAL A 158 24.46 2.04 -8.63
C VAL A 158 25.06 3.29 -9.25
N GLU A 159 25.63 3.18 -10.45
CA GLU A 159 25.94 4.34 -11.27
C GLU A 159 24.77 4.60 -12.22
N SER A 160 24.05 5.69 -11.93
CA SER A 160 22.88 6.14 -12.69
C SER A 160 23.31 6.67 -14.06
N SER A 161 23.23 5.84 -15.10
CA SER A 161 23.24 6.32 -16.48
C SER A 161 21.79 6.66 -16.86
N ALA A 162 21.53 7.95 -17.03
CA ALA A 162 20.23 8.49 -17.43
C ALA A 162 19.86 8.03 -18.86
N PRO A 163 18.61 7.60 -19.13
CA PRO A 163 18.23 7.18 -20.46
C PRO A 163 18.24 8.36 -21.44
N ALA A 164 18.98 8.19 -22.53
CA ALA A 164 19.17 9.17 -23.59
C ALA A 164 17.85 9.72 -24.14
N LYS A 165 17.74 11.05 -24.24
CA LYS A 165 16.64 11.75 -24.89
C LYS A 165 16.55 11.31 -26.36
N LYS A 166 15.46 10.64 -26.72
CA LYS A 166 15.08 10.38 -28.11
C LYS A 166 14.86 11.73 -28.82
N ALA A 167 15.67 12.03 -29.83
CA ALA A 167 15.55 13.26 -30.60
C ALA A 167 14.16 13.35 -31.28
N PRO A 168 13.51 14.54 -31.32
CA PRO A 168 12.23 14.68 -31.99
C PRO A 168 12.40 14.54 -33.51
N ALA A 169 11.53 13.75 -34.14
CA ALA A 169 11.48 13.57 -35.58
C ALA A 169 11.26 14.92 -36.31
N LYS A 170 12.12 15.22 -37.30
CA LYS A 170 11.97 16.38 -38.18
C LYS A 170 10.64 16.25 -38.95
N LYS A 171 9.72 17.20 -38.74
CA LYS A 171 8.54 17.38 -39.59
C LYS A 171 9.01 17.76 -41.00
N LYS A 172 8.57 16.99 -42.00
CA LYS A 172 8.70 17.31 -43.43
C LYS A 172 7.87 18.56 -43.72
N ALA A 173 8.50 19.61 -44.24
CA ALA A 173 7.82 20.84 -44.64
C ALA A 173 6.80 20.54 -45.75
N ALA A 174 5.58 21.10 -45.62
CA ALA A 174 4.56 21.07 -46.64
C ALA A 174 4.93 22.05 -47.78
N ALA A 175 4.71 21.64 -49.03
CA ALA A 175 4.86 22.49 -50.20
C ALA A 175 3.82 23.64 -50.20
N PRO A 176 4.15 24.85 -50.68
CA PRO A 176 3.18 25.92 -50.77
C PRO A 176 2.20 25.64 -51.92
N THR A 177 0.91 25.72 -51.62
CA THR A 177 -0.17 25.76 -52.61
C THR A 177 -0.17 27.14 -53.28
N GLU A 178 0.02 27.17 -54.60
CA GLU A 178 -0.25 28.35 -55.42
C GLU A 178 -1.73 28.71 -55.31
N THR A 179 -2.00 29.95 -54.90
CA THR A 179 -3.32 30.56 -54.97
C THR A 179 -3.47 31.17 -56.35
N ALA A 180 -4.30 30.55 -57.20
CA ALA A 180 -4.77 31.17 -58.42
C ALA A 180 -5.67 32.35 -58.04
N ALA A 181 -5.19 33.57 -58.29
CA ALA A 181 -5.98 34.78 -58.23
C ALA A 181 -6.93 34.84 -59.42
N SER A 182 -8.17 35.22 -59.14
CA SER A 182 -9.14 35.70 -60.12
C SER A 182 -8.62 36.96 -60.81
N THR A 183 -8.64 37.02 -62.14
CA THR A 183 -9.32 38.04 -62.98
C THR A 183 -9.39 37.49 -64.40
#